data_AF-A0A8J4AUX3-F1
#
_entry.id   AF-A0A8J4AUX3-F1
#
_cell.length_a   1.000
_cell.length_b   1.000
_cell.length_c   1.000
_cell.angle_alpha   90.00
_cell.angle_beta   90.00
_cell.angle_gamma   90.00
#
_symmetry.space_group_name_H-M   'P 1'
#
loop_
_entity.id
_entity.type
_entity.pdbx_description
1 polymer ?
#
loop_
_entity_poly.entity_id
_entity_poly.type
_entity_poly.pdbx_seq_one_letter_code
_entity_poly.pdbx_strand_id
1 'polypeptide(L)'
;MENISHTACHTSPPATTLSDLSDDILARILLRLKPREIVVAALTCKRIAIVCADDARVWQPLCTSTWSAFTNPDRWLHTITSSSNHTTSSSSGLCPWAPKATDNEDEDEQQALTTYRSVFVALRRLQLLMGLWKGAGDSPYGSLYRIGWASAGEPHIEVVALKATKGGGEDFDGDDVAAAVATHLSVVEGVWARVGVAFPDISLKLVDESIAVLKEHPWKRAAQGAAACGASGSTGGGGSNGGWPGGNGQNRLIRPSAAALAAAAVATGGRDEGELLGASPPRSFGYEVLRFMEAHVAGSRSGSRKSRHPAACHQAVVLKHLVRLQVPTATRQRPLAGLWMGVYGPHGPEIISLGYDGRGSGSMIVATKITGDPNVPAGEVTFRVDPEPLSQPWPLGEVELITNR
;
A
#
# COMPACT_ATOMS: atom_id res chain seq x y z
N MET A 1 56.73 -66.24 16.64
CA MET A 1 57.14 -65.63 15.35
C MET A 1 56.01 -65.87 14.37
N GLU A 2 55.27 -64.91 13.83
CA GLU A 2 54.97 -63.52 14.15
C GLU A 2 53.67 -63.28 13.37
N ASN A 3 52.65 -62.71 14.03
CA ASN A 3 51.31 -62.53 13.49
C ASN A 3 51.32 -61.44 12.40
N ILE A 4 51.08 -61.84 11.15
CA ILE A 4 50.91 -60.91 10.02
C ILE A 4 49.55 -60.22 10.20
N SER A 5 49.60 -59.01 10.74
CA SER A 5 48.46 -58.14 10.96
C SER A 5 48.09 -57.46 9.64
N HIS A 6 47.10 -57.99 8.92
CA HIS A 6 46.53 -57.34 7.74
C HIS A 6 45.86 -56.02 8.15
N THR A 7 46.55 -54.91 7.93
CA THR A 7 46.02 -53.56 8.04
C THR A 7 45.06 -53.35 6.86
N ALA A 8 43.76 -53.55 7.09
CA ALA A 8 42.74 -53.23 6.12
C ALA A 8 42.77 -51.72 5.86
N CYS A 9 43.19 -51.32 4.66
CA CYS A 9 43.07 -49.95 4.18
C CYS A 9 41.57 -49.61 4.11
N HIS A 10 41.06 -48.88 5.11
CA HIS A 10 39.74 -48.28 5.07
C HIS A 10 39.69 -47.26 3.93
N THR A 11 39.24 -47.69 2.75
CA THR A 11 38.86 -46.77 1.68
C THR A 11 37.65 -45.99 2.16
N SER A 12 37.83 -44.69 2.41
CA SER A 12 36.72 -43.80 2.74
C SER A 12 35.67 -43.88 1.62
N PRO A 13 34.36 -43.97 1.93
CA PRO A 13 33.33 -43.94 0.91
C PRO A 13 33.50 -42.68 0.05
N PRO A 14 33.27 -42.76 -1.27
CA PRO A 14 33.39 -41.60 -2.15
C PRO A 14 32.47 -40.49 -1.64
N ALA A 15 33.01 -39.27 -1.56
CA ALA A 15 32.23 -38.11 -1.13
C ALA A 15 31.05 -37.92 -2.08
N THR A 16 29.82 -37.98 -1.55
CA THR A 16 28.62 -37.70 -2.33
C THR A 16 28.60 -36.22 -2.70
N THR A 17 28.55 -35.94 -3.99
CA THR A 17 28.43 -34.57 -4.50
C THR A 17 26.95 -34.17 -4.56
N LEU A 18 26.67 -32.87 -4.60
CA LEU A 18 25.31 -32.36 -4.80
C LEU A 18 24.68 -32.91 -6.10
N SER A 19 25.51 -33.23 -7.10
CA SER A 19 25.09 -33.80 -8.38
C SER A 19 24.73 -35.28 -8.32
N ASP A 20 24.90 -35.93 -7.17
CA ASP A 20 24.52 -37.34 -6.96
C ASP A 20 23.14 -37.47 -6.29
N LEU A 21 22.60 -36.37 -5.76
CA LEU A 21 21.25 -36.35 -5.15
C LEU A 21 20.17 -36.53 -6.21
N SER A 22 19.00 -37.08 -5.87
CA SER A 22 17.85 -37.13 -6.78
C SER A 22 17.20 -35.75 -6.98
N ASP A 23 16.48 -35.57 -8.08
CA ASP A 23 15.81 -34.29 -8.40
C ASP A 23 14.77 -33.90 -7.33
N ASP A 24 14.13 -34.86 -6.67
CA ASP A 24 13.21 -34.60 -5.55
C ASP A 24 13.93 -34.04 -4.31
N ILE A 25 15.10 -34.58 -3.99
CA ILE A 25 15.92 -34.09 -2.87
C ILE A 25 16.44 -32.70 -3.20
N LEU A 26 16.92 -32.49 -4.43
CA LEU A 26 17.35 -31.17 -4.90
C LEU A 26 16.22 -30.14 -4.83
N ALA A 27 15.02 -30.47 -5.31
CA ALA A 27 13.86 -29.58 -5.21
C ALA A 27 13.53 -29.22 -3.75
N ARG A 28 13.57 -30.19 -2.83
CA ARG A 28 13.37 -29.93 -1.39
C ARG A 28 14.43 -29.03 -0.78
N ILE A 29 15.70 -29.16 -1.21
CA ILE A 29 16.77 -28.25 -0.81
C ILE A 29 16.51 -26.85 -1.37
N LEU A 30 16.14 -26.74 -2.64
CA LEU A 30 15.82 -25.46 -3.30
C LEU A 30 14.64 -24.75 -2.64
N LEU A 31 13.62 -25.47 -2.17
CA LEU A 31 12.48 -24.89 -1.42
C LEU A 31 12.88 -24.29 -0.06
N ARG A 32 14.10 -24.53 0.44
CA ARG A 32 14.64 -23.85 1.64
C ARG A 32 15.35 -22.54 1.30
N LEU A 33 15.61 -22.28 0.03
CA LEU A 33 16.27 -21.07 -0.44
C LEU A 33 15.27 -19.94 -0.68
N LYS A 34 15.74 -18.70 -0.60
CA LYS A 34 14.96 -17.54 -1.04
C LYS A 34 14.76 -17.60 -2.56
N PRO A 35 13.68 -17.03 -3.10
CA PRO A 35 13.42 -17.03 -4.55
C PRO A 35 14.61 -16.50 -5.39
N ARG A 36 15.32 -15.49 -4.88
CA ARG A 36 16.53 -14.96 -5.54
C ARG A 36 17.66 -15.98 -5.57
N GLU A 37 17.84 -16.74 -4.51
CA GLU A 37 18.88 -17.77 -4.39
C GLU A 37 18.57 -18.96 -5.31
N ILE A 38 17.29 -19.31 -5.52
CA ILE A 38 16.86 -20.32 -6.50
C ILE A 38 17.29 -19.91 -7.93
N VAL A 39 17.11 -18.63 -8.29
CA VAL A 39 17.55 -18.11 -9.60
C VAL A 39 19.07 -18.14 -9.73
N VAL A 40 19.82 -17.81 -8.68
CA VAL A 40 21.28 -17.91 -8.69
C VAL A 40 21.74 -19.38 -8.79
N ALA A 41 21.10 -20.29 -8.06
CA ALA A 41 21.39 -21.72 -8.13
C ALA A 41 21.16 -22.28 -9.53
N ALA A 42 20.11 -21.84 -10.23
CA ALA A 42 19.84 -22.22 -11.61
C ALA A 42 20.98 -21.83 -12.58
N LEU A 43 21.81 -20.83 -12.25
CA LEU A 43 22.95 -20.41 -13.07
C LEU A 43 24.21 -21.26 -12.84
N THR A 44 24.23 -22.14 -11.84
CA THR A 44 25.43 -22.88 -11.46
C THR A 44 25.70 -24.10 -12.35
N CYS A 45 24.67 -24.86 -12.73
CA CYS A 45 24.79 -25.97 -13.66
C CYS A 45 23.46 -26.31 -14.36
N LYS A 46 23.54 -26.98 -15.52
CA LYS A 46 22.37 -27.35 -16.33
C LYS A 46 21.35 -28.19 -15.56
N ARG A 47 21.82 -29.13 -14.73
CA ARG A 47 20.94 -30.01 -13.97
C ARG A 47 20.10 -29.23 -12.95
N ILE A 48 20.74 -28.36 -12.16
CA ILE A 48 20.03 -27.49 -11.20
C ILE A 48 19.10 -26.53 -11.95
N ALA A 49 19.50 -26.02 -13.13
CA ALA A 49 18.62 -25.18 -13.95
C ALA A 49 17.31 -25.89 -14.34
N ILE A 50 17.39 -27.17 -14.74
CA ILE A 50 16.22 -28.00 -15.09
C ILE A 50 15.32 -28.19 -13.86
N VAL A 51 15.88 -28.55 -12.70
CA VAL A 51 15.09 -28.71 -11.47
C VAL A 51 14.46 -27.38 -11.03
N CYS A 52 15.19 -26.26 -11.12
CA CYS A 52 14.66 -24.93 -10.84
C CYS A 52 13.58 -24.49 -11.85
N ALA A 53 13.52 -25.08 -13.04
CA ALA A 53 12.47 -24.82 -14.03
C ALA A 53 11.22 -25.69 -13.81
N ASP A 54 11.31 -26.74 -12.99
CA ASP A 54 10.18 -27.62 -12.67
C ASP A 54 9.14 -26.86 -11.83
N ASP A 55 8.01 -26.62 -12.48
CA ASP A 55 6.94 -25.80 -11.95
C ASP A 55 6.17 -26.50 -10.84
N ALA A 56 5.95 -27.82 -10.95
CA ALA A 56 5.23 -28.61 -9.97
C ALA A 56 6.06 -28.88 -8.71
N ARG A 57 7.38 -29.05 -8.85
CA ARG A 57 8.28 -29.36 -7.73
C ARG A 57 8.80 -28.13 -6.99
N VAL A 58 8.98 -27.00 -7.69
CA VAL A 58 9.60 -25.80 -7.11
C VAL A 58 8.61 -24.64 -7.00
N TRP A 59 8.01 -24.21 -8.10
CA TRP A 59 7.25 -22.95 -8.11
C TRP A 59 5.85 -23.07 -7.51
N GLN A 60 5.12 -24.17 -7.76
CA GLN A 60 3.82 -24.43 -7.15
C GLN A 60 3.91 -24.50 -5.62
N PRO A 61 4.80 -25.31 -5.00
CA PRO A 61 4.91 -25.34 -3.54
C PRO A 61 5.38 -24.01 -2.96
N LEU A 62 6.22 -23.26 -3.68
CA LEU A 62 6.67 -21.94 -3.27
C LEU A 62 5.51 -20.92 -3.28
N CYS A 63 4.66 -20.94 -4.31
CA CYS A 63 3.45 -20.13 -4.37
C CYS A 63 2.47 -20.48 -3.25
N THR A 64 2.17 -21.77 -3.08
CA THR A 64 1.23 -22.26 -2.06
C THR A 64 1.73 -21.94 -0.66
N SER A 65 3.00 -22.21 -0.35
CA SER A 65 3.56 -21.91 0.98
C SER A 65 3.61 -20.41 1.30
N THR A 66 3.79 -19.55 0.29
CA THR A 66 3.92 -18.10 0.51
C THR A 66 2.58 -17.37 0.55
N TRP A 67 1.61 -17.77 -0.28
CA TRP A 67 0.37 -16.99 -0.48
C TRP A 67 -0.94 -17.71 -0.23
N SER A 68 -0.97 -19.03 0.03
CA SER A 68 -2.24 -19.76 0.26
C SER A 68 -3.07 -19.22 1.42
N ALA A 69 -2.42 -18.59 2.41
CA ALA A 69 -3.08 -17.92 3.53
C ALA A 69 -3.83 -16.63 3.13
N PHE A 70 -3.55 -16.08 1.94
CA PHE A 70 -4.04 -14.77 1.51
C PHE A 70 -4.81 -14.81 0.18
N THR A 71 -4.44 -15.68 -0.75
CA THR A 71 -5.06 -15.82 -2.06
C THR A 71 -4.88 -17.27 -2.57
N ASN A 72 -5.54 -17.65 -3.66
CA ASN A 72 -5.47 -18.99 -4.22
C ASN A 72 -4.59 -18.99 -5.51
N PRO A 73 -3.33 -19.48 -5.46
CA PRO A 73 -2.45 -19.49 -6.62
C PRO A 73 -2.98 -20.25 -7.83
N ASP A 74 -3.77 -21.31 -7.62
CA ASP A 74 -4.34 -22.11 -8.70
C ASP A 74 -5.35 -21.27 -9.51
N ARG A 75 -6.14 -20.44 -8.82
CA ARG A 75 -7.04 -19.49 -9.49
C ARG A 75 -6.28 -18.47 -10.32
N TRP A 76 -5.15 -17.96 -9.82
CA TRP A 76 -4.28 -17.07 -10.60
C TRP A 76 -3.76 -17.76 -11.85
N LEU A 77 -3.30 -19.01 -11.73
CA LEU A 77 -2.85 -19.79 -12.87
C LEU A 77 -3.96 -19.91 -13.92
N HIS A 78 -5.14 -20.38 -13.52
CA HIS A 78 -6.29 -20.53 -14.42
C HIS A 78 -6.66 -19.22 -15.13
N THR A 79 -6.71 -18.10 -14.42
CA THR A 79 -7.06 -16.80 -15.03
C THR A 79 -6.02 -16.32 -16.03
N ILE A 80 -4.72 -16.53 -15.76
CA ILE A 80 -3.67 -16.20 -16.72
C ILE A 80 -3.82 -17.08 -17.96
N THR A 81 -4.08 -18.39 -17.79
CA THR A 81 -4.28 -19.33 -18.91
C THR A 81 -5.51 -19.00 -19.75
N SER A 82 -6.61 -18.59 -19.13
CA SER A 82 -7.83 -18.21 -19.87
C SER A 82 -7.65 -16.93 -20.66
N SER A 83 -6.88 -15.96 -20.14
CA SER A 83 -6.69 -14.66 -20.78
C SER A 83 -5.87 -14.74 -22.08
N SER A 84 -4.93 -15.68 -22.20
CA SER A 84 -4.14 -15.84 -23.43
C SER A 84 -4.98 -16.30 -24.63
N ASN A 85 -6.06 -17.05 -24.41
CA ASN A 85 -6.82 -17.68 -25.48
C ASN A 85 -7.78 -16.73 -26.22
N HIS A 86 -8.09 -15.56 -25.64
CA HIS A 86 -9.07 -14.63 -26.23
C HIS A 86 -8.47 -13.59 -27.20
N THR A 87 -7.14 -13.50 -27.30
CA THR A 87 -6.49 -12.42 -28.07
C THR A 87 -6.35 -12.72 -29.57
N THR A 88 -6.60 -13.95 -30.01
CA THR A 88 -6.33 -14.37 -31.40
C THR A 88 -7.54 -14.35 -32.34
N SER A 89 -8.76 -14.06 -31.87
CA SER A 89 -9.98 -14.27 -32.68
C SER A 89 -10.66 -13.02 -33.25
N SER A 90 -10.14 -11.80 -33.08
CA SER A 90 -10.89 -10.57 -33.39
C SER A 90 -10.23 -9.54 -34.34
N SER A 91 -9.18 -9.90 -35.08
CA SER A 91 -8.62 -9.03 -36.15
C SER A 91 -8.68 -9.66 -37.54
N SER A 92 -9.87 -10.05 -38.01
CA SER A 92 -10.15 -10.29 -39.43
C SER A 92 -10.49 -8.97 -40.15
N GLY A 93 -9.50 -8.06 -40.17
CA GLY A 93 -9.55 -6.78 -40.88
C GLY A 93 -8.43 -6.68 -41.92
N LEU A 94 -8.60 -7.39 -43.04
CA LEU A 94 -8.05 -7.16 -44.39
C LEU A 94 -6.70 -6.42 -44.53
N CYS A 95 -5.61 -7.18 -44.76
CA CYS A 95 -4.46 -6.74 -45.56
C CYS A 95 -4.25 -7.76 -46.70
N PRO A 96 -4.67 -7.47 -47.95
CA PRO A 96 -4.72 -8.47 -49.04
C PRO A 96 -3.39 -8.85 -49.70
N TRP A 97 -2.23 -8.39 -49.22
CA TRP A 97 -0.97 -8.50 -49.98
C TRP A 97 0.23 -9.09 -49.22
N ALA A 98 0.02 -9.67 -48.03
CA ALA A 98 1.10 -10.40 -47.36
C ALA A 98 1.36 -11.74 -48.09
N PRO A 99 2.60 -12.03 -48.51
CA PRO A 99 2.94 -13.28 -49.20
C PRO A 99 2.68 -14.48 -48.29
N LYS A 100 2.04 -15.52 -48.83
CA LYS A 100 1.78 -16.80 -48.16
C LYS A 100 3.10 -17.48 -47.81
N ALA A 101 3.54 -17.36 -46.56
CA ALA A 101 4.59 -18.19 -46.00
C ALA A 101 4.04 -19.61 -45.80
N THR A 102 4.84 -20.58 -46.19
CA THR A 102 4.55 -22.01 -46.27
C THR A 102 4.57 -22.68 -44.90
N ASP A 103 3.47 -23.34 -44.56
CA ASP A 103 3.31 -24.59 -43.82
C ASP A 103 4.33 -24.99 -42.73
N ASN A 104 3.89 -24.81 -41.47
CA ASN A 104 3.76 -25.86 -40.43
C ASN A 104 4.90 -26.20 -39.44
N GLU A 105 5.80 -25.28 -39.07
CA GLU A 105 6.69 -25.51 -37.89
C GLU A 105 6.62 -24.44 -36.79
N ASP A 106 5.83 -23.36 -36.95
CA ASP A 106 5.82 -22.23 -36.00
C ASP A 106 4.58 -22.16 -35.09
N GLU A 107 3.65 -23.11 -35.12
CA GLU A 107 2.45 -23.08 -34.23
C GLU A 107 2.71 -23.63 -32.81
N ASP A 108 3.81 -24.35 -32.57
CA ASP A 108 4.14 -24.91 -31.26
C ASP A 108 4.88 -23.92 -30.32
N GLU A 109 5.35 -22.77 -30.81
CA GLU A 109 6.13 -21.81 -30.00
C GLU A 109 5.25 -20.75 -29.30
N GLN A 110 3.98 -20.60 -29.69
CA GLN A 110 3.12 -19.53 -29.15
C GLN A 110 2.29 -19.89 -27.90
N GLN A 111 2.22 -21.16 -27.51
CA GLN A 111 1.69 -21.53 -26.19
C GLN A 111 2.79 -21.37 -25.16
N ALA A 112 3.11 -20.11 -24.84
CA ALA A 112 3.87 -19.79 -23.63
C ALA A 112 3.07 -20.33 -22.43
N LEU A 113 3.38 -21.56 -22.02
CA LEU A 113 2.71 -22.26 -20.94
C LEU A 113 2.68 -21.33 -19.73
N THR A 114 1.48 -20.98 -19.31
CA THR A 114 1.26 -20.28 -18.06
C THR A 114 1.74 -21.19 -16.95
N THR A 115 2.78 -20.75 -16.26
CA THR A 115 3.48 -21.50 -15.22
C THR A 115 3.26 -20.84 -13.85
N TYR A 116 3.28 -21.60 -12.77
CA TYR A 116 3.41 -21.11 -11.39
C TYR A 116 4.61 -20.19 -11.22
N ARG A 117 5.69 -20.35 -11.99
CA ARG A 117 6.77 -19.37 -12.05
C ARG A 117 6.26 -17.98 -12.48
N SER A 118 5.39 -17.90 -13.48
CA SER A 118 4.76 -16.64 -13.90
C SER A 118 3.80 -16.09 -12.83
N VAL A 119 3.02 -16.96 -12.20
CA VAL A 119 2.14 -16.62 -11.06
C VAL A 119 2.97 -16.05 -9.90
N PHE A 120 4.09 -16.68 -9.56
CA PHE A 120 5.00 -16.25 -8.51
C PHE A 120 5.48 -14.81 -8.76
N VAL A 121 5.90 -14.51 -10.00
CA VAL A 121 6.36 -13.16 -10.37
C VAL A 121 5.22 -12.15 -10.26
N ALA A 122 4.01 -12.51 -10.71
CA ALA A 122 2.83 -11.64 -10.61
C ALA A 122 2.46 -11.35 -9.14
N LEU A 123 2.32 -12.39 -8.32
CA LEU A 123 2.01 -12.27 -6.89
C LEU A 123 3.10 -11.47 -6.16
N ARG A 124 4.38 -11.72 -6.46
CA ARG A 124 5.48 -10.98 -5.83
C ARG A 124 5.48 -9.50 -6.18
N ARG A 125 5.12 -9.13 -7.42
CA ARG A 125 4.98 -7.73 -7.83
C ARG A 125 3.80 -7.06 -7.11
N LEU A 126 2.65 -7.72 -7.05
CA LEU A 126 1.46 -7.19 -6.38
C LEU A 126 1.64 -7.11 -4.86
N GLN A 127 2.39 -8.02 -4.26
CA GLN A 127 2.70 -8.01 -2.83
C GLN A 127 3.34 -6.67 -2.38
N LEU A 128 4.10 -6.01 -3.26
CA LEU A 128 4.72 -4.71 -2.96
C LEU A 128 3.68 -3.58 -2.78
N LEU A 129 2.50 -3.74 -3.37
CA LEU A 129 1.39 -2.79 -3.28
C LEU A 129 0.55 -3.01 -2.02
N MET A 130 0.69 -4.15 -1.34
CA MET A 130 -0.14 -4.48 -0.20
C MET A 130 0.14 -3.58 1.00
N GLY A 131 -0.92 -3.17 1.69
CA GLY A 131 -0.87 -2.39 2.91
C GLY A 131 -1.79 -1.18 2.90
N LEU A 132 -1.50 -0.22 3.78
CA LEU A 132 -2.24 1.01 3.91
C LEU A 132 -1.55 2.15 3.16
N TRP A 133 -2.36 2.98 2.53
CA TRP A 133 -1.93 4.05 1.66
C TRP A 133 -2.75 5.29 1.94
N LYS A 134 -2.11 6.45 2.00
CA LYS A 134 -2.82 7.74 2.08
C LYS A 134 -2.81 8.42 0.72
N GLY A 135 -3.86 9.14 0.38
CA GLY A 135 -3.86 10.06 -0.75
C GLY A 135 -2.78 11.13 -0.59
N ALA A 136 -1.97 11.35 -1.63
CA ALA A 136 -1.01 12.44 -1.71
C ALA A 136 -1.72 13.70 -2.21
N GLY A 137 -1.62 14.82 -1.52
CA GLY A 137 -2.15 16.12 -1.94
C GLY A 137 -2.67 16.97 -0.78
N ASP A 138 -3.06 18.21 -1.09
CA ASP A 138 -3.33 19.27 -0.10
C ASP A 138 -4.77 19.29 0.44
N SER A 139 -5.53 18.20 0.27
CA SER A 139 -6.87 18.13 0.87
C SER A 139 -6.74 18.07 2.38
N PRO A 140 -7.36 18.99 3.13
CA PRO A 140 -7.26 19.00 4.59
C PRO A 140 -7.84 17.72 5.21
N TYR A 141 -8.71 17.02 4.51
CA TYR A 141 -9.34 15.80 4.99
C TYR A 141 -8.49 14.55 4.85
N GLY A 142 -7.52 14.55 3.93
CA GLY A 142 -6.80 13.34 3.53
C GLY A 142 -7.72 12.26 2.95
N SER A 143 -7.13 11.13 2.58
CA SER A 143 -7.85 9.91 2.22
C SER A 143 -7.02 8.71 2.59
N LEU A 144 -7.67 7.63 3.01
CA LEU A 144 -7.01 6.40 3.42
C LEU A 144 -7.52 5.23 2.58
N TYR A 145 -6.61 4.40 2.11
CA TYR A 145 -6.89 3.24 1.29
C TYR A 145 -6.18 2.02 1.88
N ARG A 146 -6.85 0.88 1.83
CA ARG A 146 -6.26 -0.45 2.03
C ARG A 146 -6.15 -1.11 0.66
N ILE A 147 -4.94 -1.54 0.31
CA ILE A 147 -4.72 -2.42 -0.83
C ILE A 147 -4.43 -3.81 -0.26
N GLY A 148 -5.28 -4.77 -0.61
CA GLY A 148 -5.21 -6.13 -0.10
C GLY A 148 -5.52 -7.17 -1.18
N TRP A 149 -5.27 -8.44 -0.87
CA TRP A 149 -5.76 -9.54 -1.70
C TRP A 149 -7.28 -9.57 -1.66
N ALA A 150 -7.90 -9.93 -2.78
CA ALA A 150 -9.35 -10.05 -2.84
C ALA A 150 -9.85 -11.10 -1.84
N SER A 151 -10.99 -10.80 -1.23
CA SER A 151 -11.71 -11.77 -0.42
C SER A 151 -12.05 -13.04 -1.23
N ALA A 152 -12.21 -14.17 -0.54
CA ALA A 152 -12.45 -15.50 -1.15
C ALA A 152 -11.35 -16.02 -2.10
N GLY A 153 -10.16 -15.41 -2.10
CA GLY A 153 -9.01 -15.91 -2.87
C GLY A 153 -9.13 -15.68 -4.37
N GLU A 154 -9.92 -14.70 -4.80
CA GLU A 154 -10.01 -14.31 -6.20
C GLU A 154 -8.66 -13.80 -6.74
N PRO A 155 -8.37 -13.96 -8.06
CA PRO A 155 -7.06 -13.67 -8.65
C PRO A 155 -6.88 -12.18 -8.99
N HIS A 156 -7.15 -11.33 -8.00
CA HIS A 156 -6.95 -9.90 -8.07
C HIS A 156 -6.65 -9.31 -6.68
N ILE A 157 -6.27 -8.05 -6.66
CA ILE A 157 -6.15 -7.24 -5.46
C ILE A 157 -7.30 -6.23 -5.42
N GLU A 158 -7.74 -5.90 -4.22
CA GLU A 158 -8.80 -4.93 -3.96
C GLU A 158 -8.20 -3.66 -3.37
N VAL A 159 -8.61 -2.52 -3.91
CA VAL A 159 -8.33 -1.20 -3.35
C VAL A 159 -9.61 -0.72 -2.67
N VAL A 160 -9.56 -0.63 -1.35
CA VAL A 160 -10.68 -0.27 -0.48
C VAL A 160 -10.41 1.09 0.12
N ALA A 161 -11.23 2.10 -0.13
CA ALA A 161 -11.11 3.36 0.59
C ALA A 161 -11.76 3.19 1.95
N LEU A 162 -11.01 3.56 2.99
CA LEU A 162 -11.44 3.48 4.36
C LEU A 162 -12.05 4.82 4.74
N LYS A 163 -13.33 4.79 5.10
CA LYS A 163 -14.03 5.96 5.62
C LYS A 163 -14.42 5.72 7.06
N ALA A 164 -14.05 6.65 7.93
CA ALA A 164 -14.59 6.68 9.27
C ALA A 164 -16.05 7.15 9.19
N THR A 165 -16.97 6.34 9.69
CA THR A 165 -18.38 6.70 9.75
C THR A 165 -18.86 6.63 11.18
N LYS A 166 -19.71 7.58 11.57
CA LYS A 166 -20.54 7.42 12.77
C LYS A 166 -21.47 6.26 12.46
N GLY A 167 -21.39 5.15 13.20
CA GLY A 167 -22.27 4.02 12.98
C GLY A 167 -23.71 4.51 13.00
N GLY A 168 -24.48 4.10 11.99
CA GLY A 168 -25.89 4.43 11.89
C GLY A 168 -26.67 3.70 12.97
N GLY A 169 -26.54 4.16 14.21
CA GLY A 169 -27.50 3.90 15.26
C GLY A 169 -28.66 4.86 15.06
N GLU A 170 -29.86 4.31 14.98
CA GLU A 170 -31.14 5.00 15.06
C GLU A 170 -31.08 6.06 16.19
N ASP A 171 -31.72 7.21 16.00
CA ASP A 171 -31.65 8.36 16.90
C ASP A 171 -31.83 7.94 18.37
N PHE A 172 -30.71 7.86 19.10
CA PHE A 172 -30.70 7.62 20.53
C PHE A 172 -31.05 8.95 21.21
N ASP A 173 -32.34 9.13 21.49
CA ASP A 173 -32.84 10.17 22.41
C ASP A 173 -32.46 9.77 23.84
N GLY A 174 -31.33 10.26 24.35
CA GLY A 174 -30.96 10.09 25.75
C GLY A 174 -29.57 10.62 26.10
N ASP A 175 -29.44 11.23 27.28
CA ASP A 175 -28.26 11.91 27.85
C ASP A 175 -26.98 11.03 27.99
N ASP A 176 -26.95 9.81 27.47
CA ASP A 176 -25.85 8.85 27.58
C ASP A 176 -24.97 8.79 26.30
N VAL A 177 -24.74 9.96 25.70
CA VAL A 177 -24.09 10.13 24.39
C VAL A 177 -22.63 9.64 24.41
N ALA A 178 -21.92 9.75 25.52
CA ALA A 178 -20.51 9.36 25.60
C ALA A 178 -20.31 7.83 25.55
N ALA A 179 -21.19 7.05 26.19
CA ALA A 179 -21.11 5.60 26.19
C ALA A 179 -21.60 5.00 24.86
N ALA A 180 -22.65 5.56 24.26
CA ALA A 180 -23.20 5.11 22.97
C ALA A 180 -22.28 5.43 21.77
N VAL A 181 -21.49 6.51 21.84
CA VAL A 181 -20.55 6.89 20.76
C VAL A 181 -19.34 5.95 20.68
N ALA A 182 -18.92 5.35 21.80
CA ALA A 182 -17.77 4.42 21.80
C ALA A 182 -18.09 3.05 21.18
N THR A 183 -19.35 2.61 21.22
CA THR A 183 -19.76 1.26 20.80
C THR A 183 -20.12 1.12 19.32
N HIS A 184 -20.30 2.22 18.59
CA HIS A 184 -20.77 2.21 17.19
C HIS A 184 -19.85 2.93 16.21
N LEU A 185 -18.54 2.88 16.41
CA LEU A 185 -17.59 3.34 15.40
C LEU A 185 -17.25 2.19 14.45
N SER A 186 -17.67 2.31 13.18
CA SER A 186 -17.32 1.37 12.13
C SER A 186 -16.48 2.06 11.05
N VAL A 187 -15.50 1.31 10.54
CA VAL A 187 -14.84 1.66 9.28
C VAL A 187 -15.70 1.08 8.18
N VAL A 188 -16.35 1.95 7.40
CA VAL A 188 -17.07 1.48 6.21
C VAL A 188 -16.05 1.24 5.12
N GLU A 189 -16.01 -0.02 4.68
CA GLU A 189 -15.19 -0.48 3.57
C GLU A 189 -16.01 -0.40 2.29
N GLY A 190 -15.68 0.56 1.42
CA GLY A 190 -16.12 0.53 0.03
C GLY A 190 -15.01 -0.04 -0.85
N VAL A 191 -15.29 -1.03 -1.68
CA VAL A 191 -14.34 -1.49 -2.71
C VAL A 191 -14.41 -0.52 -3.88
N TRP A 192 -13.27 0.07 -4.25
CA TRP A 192 -13.21 1.11 -5.30
C TRP A 192 -12.63 0.60 -6.60
N ALA A 193 -11.62 -0.25 -6.51
CA ALA A 193 -10.99 -0.82 -7.69
C ALA A 193 -10.59 -2.26 -7.43
N ARG A 194 -10.66 -3.05 -8.50
CA ARG A 194 -10.12 -4.39 -8.58
C ARG A 194 -9.01 -4.36 -9.62
N VAL A 195 -7.82 -4.80 -9.23
CA VAL A 195 -6.65 -4.83 -10.11
C VAL A 195 -6.10 -6.25 -10.14
N GLY A 196 -5.97 -6.86 -11.31
CA GLY A 196 -5.46 -8.22 -11.39
C GLY A 196 -5.58 -8.78 -12.79
N VAL A 197 -5.16 -10.03 -12.94
CA VAL A 197 -5.21 -10.71 -14.25
C VAL A 197 -6.65 -10.89 -14.72
N ALA A 198 -7.61 -11.03 -13.78
CA ALA A 198 -9.02 -11.07 -14.10
C ALA A 198 -9.58 -9.73 -14.66
N PHE A 199 -8.82 -8.64 -14.53
CA PHE A 199 -9.20 -7.30 -14.95
C PHE A 199 -8.06 -6.66 -15.76
N PRO A 200 -7.71 -7.21 -16.93
CA PRO A 200 -6.55 -6.75 -17.70
C PRO A 200 -6.69 -5.30 -18.17
N ASP A 201 -7.94 -4.82 -18.34
CA ASP A 201 -8.26 -3.45 -18.74
C ASP A 201 -8.09 -2.42 -17.62
N ILE A 202 -8.02 -2.86 -16.36
CA ILE A 202 -7.83 -1.99 -15.20
C ILE A 202 -6.35 -2.03 -14.82
N SER A 203 -5.55 -1.23 -15.54
CA SER A 203 -4.17 -0.97 -15.15
C SER A 203 -4.12 -0.21 -13.84
N LEU A 204 -3.04 -0.40 -13.07
CA LEU A 204 -2.74 0.47 -11.92
C LEU A 204 -2.71 1.97 -12.29
N LYS A 205 -2.41 2.29 -13.56
CA LYS A 205 -2.54 3.64 -14.10
C LYS A 205 -3.97 4.15 -14.05
N LEU A 206 -4.95 3.32 -14.43
CA LEU A 206 -6.37 3.67 -14.31
C LEU A 206 -6.80 3.84 -12.86
N VAL A 207 -6.19 3.11 -11.92
CA VAL A 207 -6.44 3.32 -10.48
C VAL A 207 -5.89 4.67 -10.03
N ASP A 208 -4.66 5.04 -10.42
CA ASP A 208 -4.08 6.36 -10.11
C ASP A 208 -4.92 7.49 -10.73
N GLU A 209 -5.39 7.33 -11.97
CA GLU A 209 -6.27 8.27 -12.66
C GLU A 209 -7.66 8.36 -11.99
N SER A 210 -8.26 7.22 -11.62
CA SER A 210 -9.56 7.20 -10.91
C SER A 210 -9.43 7.84 -9.54
N ILE A 211 -8.31 7.64 -8.84
CA ILE A 211 -8.01 8.31 -7.57
C ILE A 211 -7.77 9.81 -7.78
N ALA A 212 -7.13 10.22 -8.88
CA ALA A 212 -6.94 11.62 -9.23
C ALA A 212 -8.27 12.33 -9.48
N VAL A 213 -9.20 11.70 -10.21
CA VAL A 213 -10.56 12.24 -10.45
C VAL A 213 -11.31 12.45 -9.12
N LEU A 214 -11.13 11.58 -8.13
CA LEU A 214 -11.74 11.74 -6.80
C LEU A 214 -11.20 12.94 -6.01
N LYS A 215 -9.99 13.41 -6.32
CA LYS A 215 -9.46 14.64 -5.71
C LYS A 215 -10.17 15.88 -6.23
N GLU A 216 -10.61 15.88 -7.48
CA GLU A 216 -11.30 17.02 -8.08
C GLU A 216 -12.73 17.16 -7.57
N HIS A 217 -13.31 16.08 -7.05
CA HIS A 217 -14.66 16.05 -6.48
C HIS A 217 -14.63 15.51 -5.05
N PRO A 218 -14.03 16.23 -4.09
CA PRO A 218 -14.11 15.85 -2.69
C PRO A 218 -15.58 15.94 -2.29
N TRP A 219 -16.21 14.78 -2.17
CA TRP A 219 -17.58 14.53 -1.74
C TRP A 219 -18.19 15.73 -1.01
N LYS A 220 -19.03 16.50 -1.73
CA LYS A 220 -19.90 17.50 -1.09
C LYS A 220 -20.67 16.74 -0.02
N ARG A 221 -20.43 17.06 1.26
CA ARG A 221 -21.24 16.52 2.36
C ARG A 221 -22.70 16.67 1.97
N ALA A 222 -23.51 15.66 2.27
CA ALA A 222 -24.97 15.73 2.23
C ALA A 222 -25.49 16.72 3.30
N ALA A 223 -25.06 17.99 3.23
CA ALA A 223 -25.48 19.08 4.08
C ALA A 223 -26.86 19.64 3.68
N GLN A 224 -27.58 18.97 2.77
CA GLN A 224 -28.93 19.38 2.35
C GLN A 224 -30.06 18.72 3.17
N GLY A 225 -29.76 17.93 4.20
CA GLY A 225 -30.79 17.21 4.97
C GLY A 225 -31.32 17.87 6.25
N ALA A 226 -30.70 18.94 6.77
CA ALA A 226 -30.98 19.44 8.12
C ALA A 226 -31.55 20.87 8.18
N ALA A 227 -32.21 21.34 7.11
CA ALA A 227 -32.90 22.63 7.08
C ALA A 227 -34.33 22.48 6.55
N ALA A 228 -35.14 21.62 7.18
CA ALA A 228 -36.57 21.54 6.93
C ALA A 228 -37.35 21.16 8.20
N CYS A 229 -37.04 21.81 9.33
CA CYS A 229 -37.88 21.75 10.52
C CYS A 229 -37.97 23.15 11.12
N GLY A 230 -39.12 23.81 10.97
CA GLY A 230 -39.52 24.96 11.78
C GLY A 230 -39.70 26.27 11.03
N ALA A 231 -40.97 26.62 10.77
CA ALA A 231 -41.61 27.84 11.30
C ALA A 231 -42.73 28.32 10.36
N SER A 232 -43.91 27.72 10.49
CA SER A 232 -45.16 28.41 10.20
C SER A 232 -45.44 29.40 11.34
N GLY A 233 -45.16 30.68 11.12
CA GLY A 233 -45.47 31.75 12.06
C GLY A 233 -45.88 33.02 11.31
N SER A 234 -47.17 33.25 11.28
CA SER A 234 -47.87 34.32 10.56
C SER A 234 -47.69 35.70 11.22
N THR A 235 -47.54 36.72 10.37
CA THR A 235 -48.06 38.10 10.45
C THR A 235 -47.78 38.99 11.68
N GLY A 236 -47.12 40.12 11.43
CA GLY A 236 -47.20 41.33 12.26
C GLY A 236 -46.28 42.41 11.71
N GLY A 237 -46.86 43.39 11.01
CA GLY A 237 -46.13 44.42 10.27
C GLY A 237 -45.60 45.59 11.09
N GLY A 238 -44.99 46.56 10.38
CA GLY A 238 -44.80 47.92 10.89
C GLY A 238 -43.50 48.60 10.49
N GLY A 239 -43.55 49.39 9.42
CA GLY A 239 -43.21 50.82 9.51
C GLY A 239 -41.76 51.30 9.39
N SER A 240 -41.53 52.01 8.28
CA SER A 240 -40.86 53.33 8.15
C SER A 240 -39.33 53.49 8.20
N ASN A 241 -38.80 53.82 7.01
CA ASN A 241 -37.99 55.00 6.64
C ASN A 241 -36.98 55.62 7.62
N GLY A 242 -35.73 55.68 7.15
CA GLY A 242 -34.71 56.68 7.49
C GLY A 242 -33.42 56.28 6.77
N GLY A 243 -33.03 56.92 5.66
CA GLY A 243 -32.32 58.19 5.71
C GLY A 243 -30.81 57.92 5.52
N TRP A 244 -30.35 57.88 4.28
CA TRP A 244 -28.92 57.89 3.95
C TRP A 244 -28.42 59.33 3.97
N PRO A 245 -27.23 59.56 4.56
CA PRO A 245 -26.24 60.32 3.80
C PRO A 245 -24.86 59.64 3.85
N GLY A 246 -24.14 59.77 2.73
CA GLY A 246 -22.81 59.18 2.55
C GLY A 246 -21.71 59.83 3.37
N GLY A 247 -20.51 59.26 3.27
CA GLY A 247 -19.29 59.93 3.71
C GLY A 247 -18.12 59.01 4.03
N ASN A 248 -17.15 59.01 3.12
CA ASN A 248 -15.71 58.89 3.32
C ASN A 248 -15.06 57.57 3.73
N GLY A 249 -14.13 57.17 2.86
CA GLY A 249 -13.19 56.09 3.07
C GLY A 249 -12.12 56.40 4.11
N GLN A 250 -11.64 55.32 4.71
CA GLN A 250 -10.32 55.24 5.30
C GLN A 250 -9.69 53.91 4.90
N ASN A 251 -8.56 54.02 4.19
CA ASN A 251 -7.60 52.95 3.94
C ASN A 251 -7.16 52.33 5.28
N ARG A 252 -7.58 51.10 5.56
CA ARG A 252 -6.92 50.26 6.58
C ARG A 252 -5.83 49.45 5.90
N LEU A 253 -4.59 49.90 6.10
CA LEU A 253 -3.38 49.10 5.92
C LEU A 253 -3.50 47.82 6.76
N ILE A 254 -3.66 46.69 6.08
CA ILE A 254 -3.62 45.36 6.67
C ILE A 254 -2.19 45.10 7.13
N ARG A 255 -1.97 45.02 8.45
CA ARG A 255 -0.73 44.49 9.01
C ARG A 255 -0.69 42.98 8.71
N PRO A 256 0.41 42.44 8.18
CA PRO A 256 0.55 41.00 8.01
C PRO A 256 0.52 40.31 9.39
N SER A 257 -0.11 39.13 9.44
CA SER A 257 -0.16 38.31 10.64
C SER A 257 1.25 37.81 11.01
N ALA A 258 1.46 37.49 12.29
CA ALA A 258 2.73 36.96 12.81
C ALA A 258 3.22 35.70 12.06
N ALA A 259 2.30 34.95 11.43
CA ALA A 259 2.63 33.79 10.59
C ALA A 259 3.32 34.19 9.26
N ALA A 260 3.00 35.35 8.69
CA ALA A 260 3.63 35.84 7.46
C ALA A 260 5.04 36.43 7.70
N LEU A 261 5.33 36.92 8.91
CA LEU A 261 6.68 37.35 9.30
C LEU A 261 7.60 36.17 9.69
N ALA A 262 7.03 35.07 10.21
CA ALA A 262 7.78 33.86 10.48
C ALA A 262 8.27 33.14 9.20
N ALA A 263 7.51 33.22 8.10
CA ALA A 263 7.91 32.64 6.82
C ALA A 263 9.05 33.40 6.11
N ALA A 264 9.23 34.69 6.40
CA ALA A 264 10.30 35.51 5.80
C ALA A 264 11.64 35.41 6.56
N ALA A 265 11.63 35.00 7.83
CA ALA A 265 12.82 34.92 8.68
C ALA A 265 13.65 33.62 8.52
N VAL A 266 13.17 32.65 7.72
CA VAL A 266 13.85 31.36 7.50
C VAL A 266 14.74 31.35 6.24
N ALA A 267 14.75 32.44 5.46
CA ALA A 267 15.51 32.51 4.19
C ALA A 267 17.00 32.91 4.34
N THR A 268 17.52 33.15 5.55
CA THR A 268 18.94 33.51 5.73
C THR A 268 19.59 32.79 6.91
N GLY A 269 20.22 31.65 6.61
CA GLY A 269 21.42 31.17 7.30
C GLY A 269 21.22 30.23 8.49
N GLY A 270 21.63 28.97 8.32
CA GLY A 270 21.88 28.03 9.43
C GLY A 270 21.92 26.58 8.98
N ARG A 271 23.13 26.04 8.78
CA ARG A 271 23.40 24.61 8.59
C ARG A 271 23.08 23.84 9.88
N ASP A 272 22.30 22.78 9.79
CA ASP A 272 22.72 21.39 10.12
C ASP A 272 21.57 20.38 9.96
N GLU A 273 21.93 19.25 9.34
CA GLU A 273 21.32 17.91 9.27
C GLU A 273 19.84 17.71 9.67
N GLY A 274 19.00 17.42 8.67
CA GLY A 274 17.62 16.94 8.84
C GLY A 274 17.07 16.39 7.53
N GLU A 275 17.51 15.18 7.20
CA GLU A 275 17.20 14.44 5.97
C GLU A 275 15.69 14.25 5.76
N LEU A 276 15.12 15.00 4.81
CA LEU A 276 13.72 14.93 4.39
C LEU A 276 13.47 13.64 3.60
N LEU A 277 12.70 12.75 4.23
CA LEU A 277 12.23 11.46 3.71
C LEU A 277 11.31 11.64 2.49
N GLY A 278 11.65 10.97 1.37
CA GLY A 278 10.69 10.81 0.27
C GLY A 278 11.22 10.19 -1.01
N ALA A 279 12.53 10.20 -1.28
CA ALA A 279 13.12 9.51 -2.41
C ALA A 279 14.22 8.58 -1.93
N SER A 280 14.15 7.30 -2.32
CA SER A 280 15.24 6.34 -2.13
C SER A 280 16.51 6.90 -2.80
N PRO A 281 17.63 7.13 -2.06
CA PRO A 281 18.85 7.68 -2.65
C PRO A 281 19.36 6.81 -3.81
N PRO A 282 20.02 7.39 -4.83
CA PRO A 282 20.67 6.62 -5.88
C PRO A 282 21.58 5.54 -5.27
N ARG A 283 21.49 4.30 -5.78
CA ARG A 283 22.16 3.08 -5.27
C ARG A 283 21.57 2.46 -4.00
N SER A 284 20.49 2.99 -3.45
CA SER A 284 19.74 2.27 -2.41
C SER A 284 18.96 1.11 -3.04
N PHE A 285 18.67 0.06 -2.26
CA PHE A 285 17.98 -1.13 -2.76
C PHE A 285 16.60 -0.80 -3.36
N GLY A 286 15.85 0.15 -2.77
CA GLY A 286 14.56 0.62 -3.30
C GLY A 286 14.70 1.30 -4.67
N TYR A 287 15.75 2.10 -4.85
CA TYR A 287 16.08 2.74 -6.13
C TYR A 287 16.45 1.71 -7.21
N GLU A 288 17.26 0.71 -6.89
CA GLU A 288 17.69 -0.32 -7.85
C GLU A 288 16.57 -1.31 -8.23
N VAL A 289 15.66 -1.63 -7.31
CA VAL A 289 14.48 -2.49 -7.61
C VAL A 289 13.52 -1.79 -8.59
N LEU A 290 13.27 -0.50 -8.41
CA LEU A 290 12.42 0.28 -9.32
C LEU A 290 13.05 0.39 -10.72
N ARG A 291 14.36 0.60 -10.79
CA ARG A 291 15.12 0.63 -12.04
C ARG A 291 15.11 -0.72 -12.76
N PHE A 292 15.22 -1.83 -12.02
CA PHE A 292 15.13 -3.18 -12.57
C PHE A 292 13.76 -3.48 -13.18
N MET A 293 12.68 -2.97 -12.58
CA MET A 293 11.30 -3.11 -13.08
C MET A 293 11.07 -2.35 -14.40
N GLU A 294 11.71 -1.20 -14.61
CA GLU A 294 11.65 -0.46 -15.88
C GLU A 294 12.29 -1.24 -17.05
N ALA A 295 13.43 -1.89 -16.80
CA ALA A 295 14.19 -2.58 -17.85
C ALA A 295 13.52 -3.86 -18.38
N HIS A 296 12.57 -4.43 -17.66
CA HIS A 296 11.93 -5.71 -18.00
C HIS A 296 10.49 -5.59 -18.55
N VAL A 297 9.95 -4.37 -18.66
CA VAL A 297 8.60 -4.10 -19.22
C VAL A 297 8.68 -3.58 -20.66
N ALA A 298 9.76 -2.91 -21.05
CA ALA A 298 10.02 -2.59 -22.45
C ALA A 298 10.68 -3.81 -23.12
N GLY A 299 9.87 -4.61 -23.83
CA GLY A 299 10.36 -5.77 -24.58
C GLY A 299 11.57 -5.41 -25.45
N SER A 300 12.57 -6.29 -25.43
CA SER A 300 13.75 -6.24 -26.29
C SER A 300 13.33 -6.10 -27.76
N ARG A 301 13.32 -4.88 -28.28
CA ARG A 301 13.39 -4.62 -29.71
C ARG A 301 14.76 -4.03 -30.00
N SER A 302 15.58 -4.88 -30.58
CA SER A 302 16.87 -4.53 -31.16
C SER A 302 16.72 -3.44 -32.21
N GLY A 303 17.61 -2.46 -32.14
CA GLY A 303 18.15 -1.78 -33.31
C GLY A 303 17.40 -0.54 -33.81
N SER A 304 17.69 0.62 -33.22
CA SER A 304 17.95 1.83 -34.03
C SER A 304 18.73 2.86 -33.22
N ARG A 305 19.85 3.30 -33.77
CA ARG A 305 20.79 4.27 -33.17
C ARG A 305 20.22 5.70 -33.27
N LYS A 306 20.65 6.53 -32.30
CA LYS A 306 20.63 8.01 -32.24
C LYS A 306 19.28 8.68 -31.92
N SER A 307 19.07 8.93 -30.63
CA SER A 307 19.13 10.32 -30.12
C SER A 307 19.51 10.30 -28.63
N ARG A 308 20.47 11.16 -28.25
CA ARG A 308 20.92 11.35 -26.86
C ARG A 308 20.01 12.40 -26.22
N HIS A 309 18.86 11.98 -25.71
CA HIS A 309 18.20 12.69 -24.62
C HIS A 309 18.39 11.86 -23.35
N PRO A 310 18.77 12.47 -22.21
CA PRO A 310 18.79 11.75 -20.94
C PRO A 310 17.35 11.35 -20.65
N ALA A 311 17.04 10.07 -20.82
CA ALA A 311 15.74 9.52 -20.52
C ALA A 311 15.44 9.80 -19.05
N ALA A 312 14.52 10.73 -18.80
CA ALA A 312 13.92 10.89 -17.49
C ALA A 312 13.33 9.53 -17.10
N CYS A 313 13.93 8.93 -16.07
CA CYS A 313 13.52 7.70 -15.41
C CYS A 313 11.99 7.67 -15.30
N HIS A 314 11.35 6.77 -16.04
CA HIS A 314 9.92 6.51 -15.93
C HIS A 314 9.72 5.57 -14.74
N GLN A 315 10.10 6.07 -13.54
CA GLN A 315 9.93 5.42 -12.25
C GLN A 315 8.54 4.82 -12.26
N ALA A 316 8.38 3.50 -12.10
CA ALA A 316 7.09 2.80 -12.15
C ALA A 316 5.98 3.69 -11.54
N VAL A 317 5.26 4.41 -12.43
CA VAL A 317 4.50 5.65 -12.16
C VAL A 317 3.19 5.35 -11.44
N VAL A 318 3.15 4.24 -10.74
CA VAL A 318 1.90 3.50 -10.59
C VAL A 318 0.98 4.14 -9.57
N LEU A 319 1.48 4.99 -8.68
CA LEU A 319 0.65 5.75 -7.73
C LEU A 319 1.31 7.09 -7.40
N LYS A 320 1.36 8.04 -8.35
CA LYS A 320 1.85 9.40 -8.05
C LYS A 320 1.04 10.07 -6.94
N HIS A 321 -0.18 9.57 -6.72
CA HIS A 321 -1.13 10.13 -5.80
C HIS A 321 -1.35 9.32 -4.54
N LEU A 322 -0.57 8.27 -4.27
CA LEU A 322 -0.62 7.57 -2.99
C LEU A 322 0.75 7.52 -2.31
N VAL A 323 0.76 7.78 -1.01
CA VAL A 323 1.93 7.58 -0.14
C VAL A 323 1.67 6.38 0.75
N ARG A 324 2.59 5.40 0.74
CA ARG A 324 2.48 4.24 1.62
C ARG A 324 2.54 4.69 3.07
N LEU A 325 1.51 4.36 3.84
CA LEU A 325 1.45 4.72 5.24
C LEU A 325 2.26 3.72 6.06
N GLN A 326 3.31 4.18 6.73
CA GLN A 326 4.03 3.39 7.71
C GLN A 326 3.26 3.44 9.01
N VAL A 327 2.63 2.34 9.38
CA VAL A 327 1.90 2.23 10.64
C VAL A 327 2.87 1.80 11.74
N PRO A 328 3.08 2.61 12.78
CA PRO A 328 3.87 2.20 13.93
C PRO A 328 3.30 0.90 14.51
N THR A 329 4.14 -0.10 14.73
CA THR A 329 3.71 -1.37 15.34
C THR A 329 3.81 -1.26 16.85
N ALA A 330 2.75 -1.66 17.55
CA ALA A 330 2.74 -1.74 19.00
C ALA A 330 3.86 -2.68 19.49
N THR A 331 4.60 -2.24 20.51
CA THR A 331 5.63 -3.07 21.17
C THR A 331 5.46 -2.99 22.69
N ARG A 332 6.15 -3.85 23.44
CA ARG A 332 6.13 -3.76 24.91
C ARG A 332 6.57 -2.40 25.45
N GLN A 333 7.49 -1.71 24.75
CA GLN A 333 7.97 -0.38 25.12
C GLN A 333 7.08 0.75 24.56
N ARG A 334 6.29 0.47 23.53
CA ARG A 334 5.44 1.42 22.81
C ARG A 334 4.06 0.81 22.59
N PRO A 335 3.29 0.56 23.67
CA PRO A 335 2.05 -0.23 23.58
C PRO A 335 0.94 0.48 22.81
N LEU A 336 0.97 1.82 22.75
CA LEU A 336 -0.05 2.62 22.06
C LEU A 336 0.30 2.91 20.59
N ALA A 337 1.47 2.47 20.11
CA ALA A 337 1.88 2.74 18.74
C ALA A 337 0.95 2.02 17.75
N GLY A 338 0.38 2.74 16.79
CA GLY A 338 -0.60 2.15 15.87
C GLY A 338 -1.49 3.17 15.18
N LEU A 339 -2.53 2.65 14.53
CA LEU A 339 -3.65 3.45 14.05
C LEU A 339 -4.79 3.41 15.05
N TRP A 340 -5.38 4.57 15.28
CA TRP A 340 -6.47 4.77 16.23
C TRP A 340 -7.56 5.59 15.56
N MET A 341 -8.79 5.41 16.02
CA MET A 341 -9.91 6.26 15.65
C MET A 341 -10.25 7.15 16.83
N GLY A 342 -10.36 8.46 16.59
CA GLY A 342 -10.78 9.44 17.59
C GLY A 342 -12.01 10.20 17.10
N VAL A 343 -12.88 10.63 18.02
CA VAL A 343 -14.05 11.45 17.70
C VAL A 343 -13.75 12.91 18.00
N TYR A 344 -13.73 13.75 16.96
CA TYR A 344 -13.35 15.16 17.02
C TYR A 344 -14.58 16.07 17.02
N GLY A 345 -15.50 15.85 17.97
CA GLY A 345 -16.72 16.64 18.13
C GLY A 345 -17.52 16.77 16.83
N PRO A 346 -17.80 18.01 16.35
CA PRO A 346 -18.63 18.24 15.16
C PRO A 346 -17.97 17.78 13.85
N HIS A 347 -16.66 17.51 13.83
CA HIS A 347 -15.96 17.00 12.65
C HIS A 347 -16.17 15.50 12.45
N GLY A 348 -16.63 14.80 13.50
CA GLY A 348 -16.89 13.36 13.47
C GLY A 348 -15.65 12.52 13.73
N PRO A 349 -15.68 11.24 13.34
CA PRO A 349 -14.58 10.32 13.58
C PRO A 349 -13.43 10.55 12.60
N GLU A 350 -12.21 10.55 13.10
CA GLU A 350 -10.97 10.69 12.34
C GLU A 350 -9.98 9.59 12.70
N ILE A 351 -9.16 9.20 11.74
CA ILE A 351 -8.09 8.22 11.92
C ILE A 351 -6.81 8.98 12.24
N ILE A 352 -6.12 8.55 13.30
CA ILE A 352 -4.83 9.09 13.73
C ILE A 352 -3.79 7.97 13.79
N SER A 353 -2.53 8.31 13.55
CA SER A 353 -1.39 7.45 13.84
C SER A 353 -0.74 7.91 15.14
N LEU A 354 -0.69 7.02 16.11
CA LEU A 354 0.07 7.21 17.35
C LEU A 354 1.47 6.65 17.15
N GLY A 355 2.46 7.50 17.38
CA GLY A 355 3.87 7.15 17.43
C GLY A 355 4.50 7.62 18.74
N TYR A 356 5.78 7.29 18.92
CA TYR A 356 6.59 7.78 20.03
C TYR A 356 7.80 8.49 19.45
N ASP A 357 7.95 9.77 19.79
CA ASP A 357 9.14 10.56 19.50
C ASP A 357 10.13 10.45 20.66
N GLY A 358 11.43 10.48 20.37
CA GLY A 358 12.50 10.28 21.36
C GLY A 358 12.80 8.81 21.74
N ARG A 359 13.68 8.63 22.75
CA ARG A 359 14.16 7.33 23.26
C ARG A 359 14.04 7.26 24.79
N GLY A 360 13.76 6.05 25.31
CA GLY A 360 13.76 5.78 26.75
C GLY A 360 12.63 6.47 27.51
N SER A 361 12.90 6.91 28.73
CA SER A 361 11.93 7.53 29.64
C SER A 361 11.44 8.92 29.21
N GLY A 362 12.07 9.55 28.22
CA GLY A 362 11.63 10.83 27.64
C GLY A 362 10.87 10.66 26.34
N SER A 363 10.25 9.50 26.09
CA SER A 363 9.51 9.27 24.85
C SER A 363 8.15 9.96 24.89
N MET A 364 7.92 10.91 23.99
CA MET A 364 6.65 11.62 23.88
C MET A 364 5.70 10.86 22.94
N ILE A 365 4.44 10.68 23.34
CA ILE A 365 3.41 10.15 22.46
C ILE A 365 3.00 11.26 21.49
N VAL A 366 3.10 10.99 20.20
CA VAL A 366 2.75 11.93 19.13
C VAL A 366 1.60 11.34 18.33
N ALA A 367 0.50 12.09 18.26
CA ALA A 367 -0.65 11.75 17.45
C ALA A 367 -0.66 12.58 16.17
N THR A 368 -0.60 11.93 15.01
CA THR A 368 -0.68 12.57 13.70
C THR A 368 -2.00 12.22 13.02
N LYS A 369 -2.72 13.21 12.50
CA LYS A 369 -3.96 12.97 11.74
C LYS A 369 -3.65 12.27 10.44
N ILE A 370 -4.29 11.13 10.20
CA ILE A 370 -4.24 10.41 8.92
C ILE A 370 -5.39 10.87 8.04
N THR A 371 -6.58 10.96 8.62
CA THR A 371 -7.68 11.76 8.11
C THR A 371 -7.77 13.03 8.96
N GLY A 372 -7.95 14.16 8.30
CA GLY A 372 -7.93 15.47 8.92
C GLY A 372 -9.25 16.20 8.79
N ASP A 373 -9.25 17.42 9.31
CA ASP A 373 -10.39 18.32 9.24
C ASP A 373 -9.88 19.76 8.96
N PRO A 374 -10.76 20.75 8.80
CA PRO A 374 -10.34 22.12 8.50
C PRO A 374 -9.46 22.78 9.58
N ASN A 375 -9.50 22.31 10.82
CA ASN A 375 -8.73 22.86 11.93
C ASN A 375 -7.40 22.13 12.12
N VAL A 376 -7.39 20.80 11.96
CA VAL A 376 -6.17 19.99 11.98
C VAL A 376 -6.12 19.15 10.70
N PRO A 377 -5.39 19.61 9.67
CA PRO A 377 -5.28 18.90 8.41
C PRO A 377 -4.65 17.52 8.51
N ALA A 378 -4.90 16.66 7.52
CA ALA A 378 -4.27 15.37 7.40
C ALA A 378 -2.74 15.54 7.25
N GLY A 379 -1.98 14.75 8.01
CA GLY A 379 -0.52 14.85 8.13
C GLY A 379 -0.05 15.70 9.30
N GLU A 380 -0.93 16.50 9.91
CA GLU A 380 -0.57 17.37 11.03
C GLU A 380 -0.67 16.66 12.39
N VAL A 381 0.15 17.12 13.34
CA VAL A 381 0.11 16.63 14.72
C VAL A 381 -1.11 17.21 15.43
N THR A 382 -1.99 16.33 15.90
CA THR A 382 -3.22 16.71 16.63
C THR A 382 -2.95 16.93 18.11
N PHE A 383 -2.11 16.09 18.73
CA PHE A 383 -1.67 16.28 20.10
C PHE A 383 -0.31 15.62 20.35
N ARG A 384 0.34 16.11 21.41
CA ARG A 384 1.55 15.53 21.99
C ARG A 384 1.31 15.33 23.47
N VAL A 385 1.65 14.15 23.98
CA VAL A 385 1.50 13.81 25.40
C VAL A 385 2.82 13.28 25.90
N ASP A 386 3.32 13.87 26.98
CA ASP A 386 4.42 13.30 27.75
C ASP A 386 3.83 12.21 28.68
N PRO A 387 4.17 10.92 28.48
CA PRO A 387 3.73 9.88 29.39
C PRO A 387 4.54 9.98 30.69
N GLU A 388 4.16 10.93 31.54
CA GLU A 388 4.78 11.08 32.86
C GLU A 388 4.55 9.81 33.68
N PRO A 389 5.60 9.20 34.25
CA PRO A 389 5.42 8.07 35.15
C PRO A 389 4.55 8.52 36.33
N LEU A 390 3.58 7.70 36.69
CA LEU A 390 2.72 8.01 37.83
C LEU A 390 3.59 8.21 39.07
N SER A 391 3.33 9.30 39.79
CA SER A 391 4.05 9.65 41.03
C SER A 391 3.92 8.56 42.10
N GLN A 392 2.87 7.76 42.03
CA GLN A 392 2.67 6.57 42.85
C GLN A 392 2.23 5.42 41.93
N PRO A 393 2.63 4.17 42.21
CA PRO A 393 2.09 3.03 41.49
C PRO A 393 0.57 3.02 41.59
N TRP A 394 -0.11 2.56 40.53
CA TRP A 394 -1.55 2.37 40.53
C TRP A 394 -1.99 1.66 41.82
N PRO A 395 -3.06 2.11 42.49
CA PRO A 395 -3.60 1.40 43.65
C PRO A 395 -3.82 -0.07 43.29
N LEU A 396 -3.43 -1.00 44.17
CA LEU A 396 -3.49 -2.44 43.88
C LEU A 396 -4.88 -2.89 43.40
N GLY A 397 -5.95 -2.33 43.95
CA GLY A 397 -7.32 -2.63 43.50
C GLY A 397 -7.62 -2.20 42.06
N GLU A 398 -7.03 -1.11 41.57
CA GLU A 398 -7.15 -0.69 40.16
C GLU A 398 -6.25 -1.53 39.25
N VAL A 399 -5.07 -1.93 39.73
CA VAL A 399 -4.22 -2.90 39.02
C VAL A 399 -4.95 -4.21 38.85
N GLU A 400 -5.62 -4.74 39.88
CA GLU A 400 -6.43 -5.96 39.80
C GLU A 400 -7.58 -5.82 38.79
N LEU A 401 -8.28 -4.69 38.79
CA LEU A 401 -9.34 -4.40 37.81
C LEU A 401 -8.82 -4.36 36.36
N ILE A 402 -7.66 -3.75 36.13
CA ILE A 402 -7.06 -3.58 34.79
C ILE A 402 -6.38 -4.87 34.32
N THR A 403 -5.76 -5.62 35.23
CA THR A 403 -4.98 -6.81 34.88
C THR A 403 -5.80 -8.08 34.82
N ASN A 404 -7.00 -8.12 35.44
CA ASN A 404 -7.99 -9.20 35.45
C ASN A 404 -7.51 -10.49 34.79
N ARG A 405 -6.56 -11.13 35.48
CA ARG A 405 -5.92 -12.38 35.12
C ARG A 405 -6.25 -13.43 36.14
#